data_AF-D1FPG3-F1
#
_entry.id   AF-D1FPG3-F1
#
_cell.length_a   1.000
_cell.length_b   1.000
_cell.length_c   1.000
_cell.angle_alpha   90.00
_cell.angle_beta   90.00
_cell.angle_gamma   90.00
#
_symmetry.space_group_name_H-M   'P 1'
#
loop_
_entity.id
_entity.type
_entity.pdbx_description
1 polymer ?
#
loop_
_entity_poly.entity_id
_entity_poly.type
_entity_poly.pdbx_seq_one_letter_code
_entity_poly.pdbx_strand_id
1 'polypeptide(L)'
;KSGSLPQHIMKNALKKCTSEQMGYMTGNTVNKQTLLEANPHQWPDTQELPLANEMINECYDETVGKQTDPCLTAGDFCDCMRKKIT
;
A
#
# COMPACT_ATOMS: atom_id res chain seq x y z
N LYS A 1 15.65 7.87 28.26
CA LYS A 1 16.47 7.75 27.03
C LYS A 1 15.51 7.64 25.85
N SER A 2 15.39 8.69 25.04
CA SER A 2 14.55 8.66 23.84
C SER A 2 15.28 7.84 22.78
N GLY A 3 14.86 6.60 22.55
CA GLY A 3 15.37 5.79 21.46
C GLY A 3 14.74 6.27 20.17
N SER A 4 15.54 6.76 19.23
CA SER A 4 15.05 7.03 17.88
C SER A 4 14.60 5.69 17.27
N LEU A 5 13.34 5.64 16.83
CA LEU A 5 12.86 4.51 16.05
C LEU A 5 13.70 4.41 14.76
N PRO A 6 14.14 3.20 14.37
CA PRO A 6 14.80 2.99 13.10
C PRO A 6 14.03 3.62 11.94
N GLN A 7 14.74 4.32 11.05
CA GLN A 7 14.11 5.17 10.03
C GLN A 7 13.17 4.40 9.09
N HIS A 8 13.44 3.10 8.84
CA HIS A 8 12.57 2.23 8.04
C HIS A 8 11.23 1.94 8.73
N ILE A 9 11.22 1.78 10.06
CA ILE A 9 10.00 1.59 10.85
C ILE A 9 9.14 2.85 10.78
N MET A 10 9.76 4.03 10.91
CA MET A 10 9.03 5.30 10.79
C MET A 10 8.43 5.51 9.40
N LYS A 11 9.15 5.16 8.33
CA LYS A 11 8.64 5.23 6.95
C LYS A 11 7.43 4.31 6.75
N ASN A 12 7.51 3.08 7.25
CA ASN A 12 6.44 2.09 7.15
C ASN A 12 5.20 2.49 7.98
N ALA A 13 5.40 3.04 9.18
CA ALA A 13 4.32 3.58 9.99
C ALA A 13 3.64 4.81 9.33
N LEU A 14 4.43 5.67 8.67
CA LEU A 14 3.87 6.79 7.91
C LEU A 14 3.02 6.29 6.72
N LYS A 15 3.53 5.32 5.93
CA LYS A 15 2.78 4.68 4.85
C LYS A 15 1.45 4.12 5.35
N LYS A 16 1.47 3.41 6.49
CA LYS A 16 0.26 2.89 7.14
C LYS A 16 -0.71 4.01 7.52
N CYS A 17 -0.22 5.06 8.18
CA CYS A 17 -1.03 6.20 8.59
C CYS A 17 -1.71 6.87 7.39
N THR A 18 -0.96 7.17 6.33
CA THR A 18 -1.52 7.75 5.10
C THR A 18 -2.53 6.81 4.44
N SER A 19 -2.25 5.51 4.39
CA SER A 19 -3.15 4.52 3.78
C SER A 19 -4.47 4.39 4.54
N GLU A 20 -4.45 4.50 5.87
CA GLU A 20 -5.68 4.52 6.69
C GLU A 20 -6.48 5.81 6.49
N GLN A 21 -5.81 6.97 6.45
CA GLN A 21 -6.48 8.26 6.18
C GLN A 21 -7.19 8.28 4.82
N MET A 22 -6.64 7.56 3.84
CA MET A 22 -7.23 7.41 2.50
C MET A 22 -8.27 6.27 2.42
N GLY A 23 -8.48 5.50 3.50
CA GLY A 23 -9.38 4.35 3.52
C GLY A 23 -8.85 3.11 2.77
N TYR A 24 -7.60 3.13 2.30
CA TYR A 24 -6.95 2.01 1.61
C TYR A 24 -6.49 0.90 2.55
N MET A 25 -6.43 1.18 3.86
CA MET A 25 -6.12 0.19 4.88
C MET A 25 -6.98 0.41 6.12
N THR A 26 -7.18 -0.66 6.89
CA THR A 26 -7.72 -0.59 8.26
C THR A 26 -6.94 -1.57 9.13
N GLY A 27 -6.13 -1.05 10.04
CA GLY A 27 -5.20 -1.88 10.80
C GLY A 27 -4.26 -2.63 9.85
N ASN A 28 -4.27 -3.96 9.92
CA ASN A 28 -3.39 -4.83 9.13
C ASN A 28 -4.00 -5.29 7.78
N THR A 29 -5.18 -4.78 7.42
CA THR A 29 -5.89 -5.22 6.22
C THR A 29 -5.84 -4.13 5.16
N VAL A 30 -5.44 -4.50 3.94
CA VAL A 30 -5.57 -3.64 2.76
C VAL A 30 -7.00 -3.72 2.23
N ASN A 31 -7.59 -2.58 1.92
CA ASN A 31 -8.91 -2.48 1.30
C ASN A 31 -8.76 -2.41 -0.22
N LYS A 32 -8.68 -3.59 -0.84
CA LYS A 32 -8.50 -3.75 -2.29
C LYS A 32 -9.60 -3.05 -3.10
N GLN A 33 -10.83 -3.14 -2.64
CA GLN A 33 -12.00 -2.52 -3.28
C GLN A 33 -11.78 -1.01 -3.41
N THR A 34 -11.47 -0.33 -2.31
CA THR A 34 -11.28 1.12 -2.30
C THR A 34 -10.04 1.55 -3.11
N LEU A 35 -8.98 0.73 -3.14
CA LEU A 35 -7.83 0.98 -4.02
C LEU A 35 -8.22 0.95 -5.51
N LEU A 36 -8.95 -0.08 -5.94
CA LEU A 36 -9.40 -0.22 -7.33
C LEU A 36 -10.39 0.89 -7.71
N GLU A 37 -11.27 1.29 -6.80
CA GLU A 37 -12.22 2.40 -7.01
C GLU A 37 -11.52 3.77 -7.11
N ALA A 38 -10.42 3.98 -6.38
CA ALA A 38 -9.64 5.21 -6.45
C ALA A 38 -8.73 5.28 -7.69
N ASN A 39 -8.40 4.13 -8.28
CA ASN A 39 -7.40 4.03 -9.34
C ASN A 39 -7.70 4.88 -10.60
N PRO A 40 -8.95 4.97 -11.11
CA PRO A 40 -9.30 5.85 -12.23
C PRO A 40 -9.06 7.35 -11.96
N HIS A 41 -9.03 7.77 -10.69
CA HIS A 41 -8.72 9.15 -10.32
C HIS A 41 -7.22 9.42 -10.23
N GLN A 42 -6.40 8.38 -10.03
CA GLN A 42 -4.95 8.48 -9.93
C GLN A 42 -4.27 8.30 -11.30
N TRP A 43 -4.87 7.52 -12.19
CA TRP A 43 -4.41 7.28 -13.55
C TRP A 43 -5.40 7.88 -14.55
N PRO A 44 -5.21 9.16 -14.94
CA PRO A 44 -6.11 9.83 -15.88
C PRO A 44 -6.01 9.24 -17.29
N ASP A 45 -4.93 8.51 -17.61
CA ASP A 45 -4.83 7.73 -18.83
C ASP A 45 -5.53 6.37 -18.68
N THR A 46 -6.68 6.26 -19.36
CA THR A 46 -7.49 5.04 -19.38
C THR A 46 -6.78 3.82 -19.96
N GLN A 47 -5.67 3.99 -20.70
CA GLN A 47 -4.91 2.87 -21.26
C GLN A 47 -4.00 2.18 -20.24
N GLU A 48 -3.55 2.90 -19.20
CA GLU A 48 -2.69 2.37 -18.14
C GLU A 48 -3.50 1.81 -16.96
N LEU A 49 -4.80 2.14 -16.88
CA LEU A 49 -5.70 1.67 -15.82
C LEU A 49 -5.76 0.14 -15.66
N PRO A 50 -5.82 -0.69 -16.73
CA PRO A 50 -5.78 -2.14 -16.59
C PRO A 50 -4.49 -2.65 -15.95
N LEU A 51 -3.34 -2.10 -16.37
CA LEU A 51 -2.03 -2.43 -15.81
C LEU A 51 -1.96 -2.02 -14.34
N ALA A 52 -2.44 -0.81 -14.01
CA ALA A 52 -2.47 -0.34 -12.63
C ALA A 52 -3.34 -1.22 -11.72
N ASN A 53 -4.50 -1.69 -12.22
CA ASN A 53 -5.36 -2.62 -11.51
C ASN A 53 -4.68 -4.00 -11.31
N GLU A 54 -3.97 -4.50 -12.32
CA GLU A 54 -3.21 -5.73 -12.25
C GLU A 54 -2.11 -5.65 -11.17
N MET A 55 -1.33 -4.56 -11.14
CA MET A 55 -0.33 -4.36 -10.09
C MET A 55 -0.94 -4.35 -8.68
N ILE A 56 -2.09 -3.69 -8.49
CA ILE A 56 -2.81 -3.70 -7.20
C ILE A 56 -3.20 -5.12 -6.82
N ASN A 57 -3.71 -5.91 -7.77
CA ASN A 57 -4.08 -7.30 -7.53
C ASN A 57 -2.87 -8.15 -7.10
N GLU A 58 -1.79 -8.09 -7.87
CA GLU A 58 -0.57 -8.84 -7.59
C GLU A 58 0.03 -8.44 -6.24
N CYS A 59 0.17 -7.14 -5.96
CA CYS A 59 0.72 -6.68 -4.70
C CYS A 59 -0.16 -6.99 -3.50
N TYR A 60 -1.48 -7.06 -3.69
CA TYR A 60 -2.39 -7.52 -2.65
C TYR A 60 -2.11 -8.98 -2.31
N ASP A 61 -2.07 -9.86 -3.31
CA ASP A 61 -1.84 -11.30 -3.13
C ASP A 61 -0.41 -11.59 -2.62
N GLU A 62 0.55 -10.72 -2.96
CA GLU A 62 1.93 -10.81 -2.51
C GLU A 62 2.14 -10.41 -1.05
N THR A 63 1.28 -9.57 -0.46
CA THR A 63 1.59 -8.93 0.84
C THR A 63 0.52 -9.10 1.92
N VAL A 64 -0.76 -9.18 1.56
CA VAL A 64 -1.86 -9.19 2.53
C VAL A 64 -1.96 -10.55 3.23
N GLY A 65 -2.09 -10.51 4.57
CA GLY A 65 -2.16 -11.71 5.41
C GLY A 65 -0.81 -12.38 5.68
N LYS A 66 0.31 -11.85 5.15
CA LYS A 66 1.66 -12.41 5.36
C LYS A 66 2.41 -11.80 6.53
N GLN A 67 2.04 -10.57 6.91
CA GLN A 67 2.59 -9.87 8.06
C GLN A 67 1.52 -9.75 9.16
N THR A 68 1.95 -9.68 10.42
CA THR A 68 1.07 -9.35 11.56
C THR A 68 1.13 -7.88 11.95
N ASP A 69 2.23 -7.19 11.60
CA ASP A 69 2.42 -5.77 11.88
C ASP A 69 1.81 -4.91 10.77
N PRO A 70 0.82 -4.04 11.09
CA PRO A 70 0.18 -3.12 10.13
C PRO A 70 1.16 -2.22 9.36
N CYS A 71 2.23 -1.77 10.01
CA CYS A 71 3.24 -0.92 9.40
C CYS A 71 4.05 -1.71 8.38
N LEU A 72 4.42 -2.97 8.70
CA LEU A 72 5.12 -3.83 7.74
C LEU A 72 4.23 -4.18 6.55
N THR A 73 2.95 -4.51 6.76
CA THR A 73 2.00 -4.73 5.66
C THR A 73 1.91 -3.53 4.73
N ALA A 74 1.76 -2.32 5.28
CA ALA A 74 1.73 -1.08 4.49
C ALA A 74 3.06 -0.85 3.76
N GLY A 75 4.18 -1.11 4.45
CA GLY A 75 5.53 -1.03 3.91
C GLY A 75 5.71 -1.90 2.67
N ASP A 76 5.42 -3.19 2.82
CA ASP A 76 5.56 -4.23 1.81
C ASP A 76 4.63 -3.99 0.62
N PHE A 77 3.36 -3.64 0.87
CA PHE A 77 2.41 -3.32 -0.20
C PHE A 77 2.88 -2.13 -1.02
N CYS A 78 3.27 -1.02 -0.37
CA CYS A 78 3.79 0.15 -1.08
C CYS A 78 5.10 -0.13 -1.84
N ASP A 79 5.99 -0.96 -1.27
CA ASP A 79 7.26 -1.29 -1.93
C ASP A 79 7.05 -2.24 -3.11
N CYS A 80 6.07 -3.14 -3.04
CA CYS A 80 5.64 -3.96 -4.17
C CYS A 80 5.11 -3.06 -5.31
N MET A 81 4.18 -2.15 -5.01
CA MET A 81 3.63 -1.24 -6.01
C MET A 81 4.73 -0.39 -6.66
N ARG A 82 5.65 0.14 -5.85
CA ARG A 82 6.79 0.93 -6.33
C ARG A 82 7.64 0.14 -7.34
N LYS A 83 7.97 -1.13 -7.05
CA LYS A 83 8.78 -1.98 -7.93
C LYS A 83 8.12 -2.30 -9.26
N LYS A 84 6.79 -2.29 -9.33
CA LYS A 84 6.05 -2.55 -10.58
C LYS A 84 5.89 -1.28 -11.44
N ILE A 85 5.97 -0.11 -10.83
CA ILE A 85 5.90 1.20 -11.52
C ILE A 85 7.25 1.66 -12.07
N THR A 86 8.37 1.25 -11.46
CA THR A 86 9.75 1.67 -11.82
C THR A 86 10.58 0.55 -12.41
#